data_AF-A0A937XIK7-F1
#
_entry.id   AF-A0A937XIK7-F1
#
_cell.length_a   1.000
_cell.length_b   1.000
_cell.length_c   1.000
_cell.angle_alpha   90.00
_cell.angle_beta   90.00
_cell.angle_gamma   90.00
#
_symmetry.space_group_name_H-M   'P 1'
#
loop_
_entity.id
_entity.type
_entity.pdbx_description
1 polymer ?
#
loop_
_entity_poly.entity_id
_entity_poly.type
_entity_poly.pdbx_seq_one_letter_code
_entity_poly.pdbx_strand_id
1 'polypeptide(L)'
;MLAEILASHGRQYLVRALQAPQDMHQAKPDANNGTDGLATKEKLAPSQRLAVTRGRRQDYCVGDHVEIDAIGEDQAVINALAPRRNLLRRSDHFRQKLLAANIDQIGLVLAAEPPFSEPLAVRVSVAASISSIPLTWLINKSDRVEALAEIEPRLKLYRSLGFSMLYLSARNDLQTVLHTGSLGQWLQGKTSLLLGQSGMGKSTLINRLVPEADLKTQHWSRALNTGKHTTSFSKCFDLPVGEFKPGSRIIDSPGFQQFGLVHCSRSEIEHSFPEWAERLGQCKYHNCKHLQEPGCAIQLAIKQDEIDLHRYAIWQDIVNEQAQGA
;
A
#
# COMPACT_ATOMS: atom_id res chain seq x y z
N MET A 1 -13.05 21.40 -10.44
CA MET A 1 -13.44 20.03 -10.90
C MET A 1 -12.95 19.01 -9.88
N LEU A 2 -13.72 17.98 -9.55
CA LEU A 2 -13.24 16.91 -8.65
C LEU A 2 -12.44 15.87 -9.45
N ALA A 3 -11.25 15.53 -8.94
CA ALA A 3 -10.34 14.57 -9.54
C ALA A 3 -9.74 13.64 -8.49
N GLU A 4 -9.16 12.54 -8.93
CA GLU A 4 -8.43 11.58 -8.10
C GLU A 4 -6.95 11.57 -8.49
N ILE A 5 -6.06 11.45 -7.49
CA ILE A 5 -4.63 11.27 -7.71
C ILE A 5 -4.32 9.80 -8.04
N LEU A 6 -3.82 9.54 -9.24
CA LEU A 6 -3.42 8.22 -9.73
C LEU A 6 -1.94 7.92 -9.47
N ALA A 7 -1.08 8.92 -9.46
CA ALA A 7 0.34 8.76 -9.15
C ALA A 7 0.88 10.04 -8.52
N SER A 8 1.90 9.91 -7.69
CA SER A 8 2.58 11.05 -7.06
C SER A 8 4.07 10.94 -7.27
N HIS A 9 4.70 12.00 -7.79
CA HIS A 9 6.15 12.14 -7.90
C HIS A 9 6.60 13.50 -7.35
N GLY A 10 7.22 13.52 -6.17
CA GLY A 10 7.67 14.78 -5.57
C GLY A 10 6.49 15.74 -5.35
N ARG A 11 6.46 16.85 -6.11
CA ARG A 11 5.37 17.86 -6.09
C ARG A 11 4.45 17.80 -7.31
N GLN A 12 4.61 16.79 -8.15
CA GLN A 12 3.81 16.56 -9.35
C GLN A 12 2.90 15.36 -9.12
N TYR A 13 1.66 15.48 -9.56
CA TYR A 13 0.62 14.48 -9.34
C TYR A 13 -0.07 14.18 -10.67
N LEU A 14 -0.17 12.91 -11.03
CA LEU A 14 -1.04 12.51 -12.12
C LEU A 14 -2.46 12.44 -11.58
N VAL A 15 -3.38 13.23 -12.13
CA VAL A 15 -4.78 13.27 -11.69
C VAL A 15 -5.73 12.87 -12.82
N ARG A 16 -6.88 12.30 -12.45
CA ARG A 16 -7.97 11.98 -13.37
C ARG A 16 -9.27 12.56 -12.85
N ALA A 17 -10.01 13.26 -13.72
CA ALA A 17 -11.32 13.81 -13.37
C ALA A 17 -12.31 12.68 -13.02
N LEU A 18 -13.03 12.81 -11.91
CA LEU A 18 -14.05 11.83 -11.49
C LEU A 18 -15.39 12.01 -12.24
N GLN A 19 -15.57 13.16 -12.90
CA GLN A 19 -16.70 13.45 -13.77
C GLN A 19 -16.16 14.00 -15.09
N ALA A 20 -16.74 13.58 -16.22
CA ALA A 20 -16.41 14.17 -17.51
C ALA A 20 -16.80 15.66 -17.51
N PRO A 21 -15.95 16.58 -17.99
CA PRO A 21 -16.38 17.96 -18.18
C PRO A 21 -17.58 17.99 -19.14
N GLN A 22 -18.65 18.67 -18.74
CA GLN A 22 -19.86 18.82 -19.56
C GLN A 22 -19.63 19.68 -20.80
N ASP A 23 -18.51 20.40 -20.88
CA ASP A 23 -18.16 21.28 -21.99
C ASP A 23 -16.83 20.84 -22.62
N MET A 24 -16.90 20.05 -23.67
CA MET A 24 -15.79 19.88 -24.62
C MET A 24 -16.27 20.25 -26.02
N HIS A 25 -16.55 21.55 -26.21
CA HIS A 25 -16.60 22.12 -27.55
C HIS A 25 -15.21 22.12 -28.16
N GLN A 26 -15.14 21.63 -29.39
CA GLN A 26 -13.98 21.46 -30.24
C GLN A 26 -12.99 22.63 -30.16
N ALA A 27 -11.75 22.36 -29.76
CA ALA A 27 -10.64 23.31 -29.93
C ALA A 27 -9.76 22.87 -31.10
N LYS A 28 -9.51 23.81 -32.00
CA LYS A 28 -8.64 23.71 -33.20
C LYS A 28 -7.16 23.65 -32.80
N PRO A 29 -6.28 23.11 -33.66
CA PRO A 29 -4.85 23.09 -33.40
C PRO A 29 -4.26 24.45 -33.78
N ASP A 30 -3.75 25.21 -32.81
CA ASP A 30 -2.88 26.36 -33.06
C ASP A 30 -1.47 26.15 -32.51
N ALA A 31 -0.50 26.63 -33.27
CA ALA A 31 0.93 26.36 -33.17
C ALA A 31 1.72 27.40 -32.34
N ASN A 32 2.79 26.94 -31.68
CA ASN A 32 3.90 27.69 -31.03
C ASN A 32 3.52 28.57 -29.80
N ASN A 33 4.30 28.71 -28.72
CA ASN A 33 5.72 28.49 -28.45
C ASN A 33 5.97 28.33 -26.93
N GLY A 34 6.91 27.44 -26.55
CA GLY A 34 7.96 27.69 -25.54
C GLY A 34 7.64 27.70 -24.04
N THR A 35 7.80 26.54 -23.38
CA THR A 35 8.47 26.41 -22.08
C THR A 35 9.07 25.00 -21.94
N ASP A 36 10.38 24.92 -21.77
CA ASP A 36 11.12 23.68 -21.47
C ASP A 36 10.75 23.15 -20.08
N GLY A 37 10.20 21.94 -20.02
CA GLY A 37 9.87 21.26 -18.77
C GLY A 37 8.98 20.04 -18.96
N LEU A 38 9.62 18.87 -19.16
CA LEU A 38 9.05 17.52 -19.04
C LEU A 38 7.87 17.17 -19.97
N ALA A 39 8.19 17.02 -21.27
CA ALA A 39 7.41 16.18 -22.17
C ALA A 39 8.31 15.06 -22.73
N THR A 40 8.44 13.95 -21.99
CA THR A 40 8.72 12.66 -22.63
C THR A 40 7.37 12.02 -22.95
N LYS A 41 7.07 11.92 -24.24
CA LYS A 41 5.80 11.49 -24.85
C LYS A 41 5.35 10.08 -24.42
N GLU A 42 4.77 9.95 -23.24
CA GLU A 42 3.63 9.06 -23.03
C GLU A 42 2.39 9.95 -23.21
N LYS A 43 1.55 9.67 -24.20
CA LYS A 43 0.34 10.45 -24.43
C LYS A 43 -0.57 10.22 -23.23
N LEU A 44 -0.75 11.23 -22.38
CA LEU A 44 -1.71 11.17 -21.27
C LEU A 44 -3.07 10.75 -21.82
N ALA A 45 -3.79 9.91 -21.08
CA ALA A 45 -5.16 9.59 -21.46
C ALA A 45 -5.99 10.90 -21.47
N PRO A 46 -7.01 11.05 -22.32
CA PRO A 46 -7.76 12.30 -22.46
C PRO A 46 -8.38 12.86 -21.17
N SER A 47 -8.60 12.00 -20.16
CA SER A 47 -9.15 12.36 -18.85
C SER A 47 -8.08 12.66 -17.78
N GLN A 48 -6.80 12.49 -18.11
CA GLN A 48 -5.67 12.65 -17.20
C GLN A 48 -4.97 13.98 -17.39
N ARG A 49 -4.50 14.56 -16.29
CA ARG A 49 -3.72 15.81 -16.28
C ARG A 49 -2.56 15.71 -15.30
N LEU A 50 -1.48 16.44 -15.56
CA LEU A 50 -0.39 16.64 -14.62
C LEU A 50 -0.72 17.83 -13.73
N ALA A 51 -0.86 17.59 -12.44
CA ALA A 51 -1.22 18.60 -11.46
C ALA A 51 -0.06 18.98 -10.55
N VAL A 52 -0.01 20.27 -10.18
CA VAL A 52 0.89 20.81 -9.16
C VAL A 52 0.09 21.47 -8.03
N THR A 53 0.73 21.68 -6.88
CA THR A 53 0.07 22.27 -5.71
C THR A 53 0.25 23.79 -5.68
N ARG A 54 -0.81 24.52 -5.30
CA ARG A 54 -0.72 25.96 -4.98
C ARG A 54 -0.40 26.17 -3.50
N GLY A 55 0.63 26.96 -3.21
CA GLY A 55 0.83 27.51 -1.86
C GLY A 55 1.20 26.49 -0.77
N ARG A 56 0.47 26.53 0.36
CA ARG A 56 0.83 25.87 1.64
C ARG A 56 1.09 24.36 1.48
N ARG A 57 2.01 23.88 2.31
CA ARG A 57 2.54 22.51 2.32
C ARG A 57 1.50 21.53 2.85
N GLN A 58 0.67 20.98 1.95
CA GLN A 58 -0.18 19.82 2.22
C GLN A 58 0.36 18.62 1.44
N ASP A 59 0.53 17.48 2.12
CA ASP A 59 1.00 16.25 1.50
C ASP A 59 -0.18 15.45 0.93
N TYR A 60 -0.06 15.08 -0.34
CA TYR A 60 -1.03 14.27 -1.08
C TYR A 60 -0.45 12.90 -1.42
N CYS A 61 -1.31 11.89 -1.56
CA CYS A 61 -0.93 10.55 -2.00
C CYS A 61 -1.92 9.98 -3.01
N VAL A 62 -1.57 8.82 -3.58
CA VAL A 62 -2.44 8.09 -4.50
C VAL A 62 -3.76 7.72 -3.82
N GLY A 63 -4.86 7.87 -4.56
CA GLY A 63 -6.23 7.65 -4.08
C GLY A 63 -6.86 8.88 -3.41
N ASP A 64 -6.11 9.97 -3.19
CA ASP A 64 -6.72 11.23 -2.74
C ASP A 64 -7.70 11.78 -3.78
N HIS A 65 -8.85 12.25 -3.30
CA HIS A 65 -9.77 13.05 -4.09
C HIS A 65 -9.46 14.53 -3.86
N VAL A 66 -9.30 15.28 -4.94
CA VAL A 66 -8.84 16.67 -4.93
C VAL A 66 -9.68 17.54 -5.84
N GLU A 67 -9.84 18.80 -5.44
CA GLU A 67 -10.38 19.83 -6.32
C GLU A 67 -9.26 20.43 -7.15
N ILE A 68 -9.44 20.39 -8.47
CA ILE A 68 -8.49 20.93 -9.43
C ILE A 68 -9.10 22.01 -10.32
N ASP A 69 -8.27 22.98 -10.69
CA ASP A 69 -8.48 23.87 -11.82
C ASP A 69 -7.61 23.41 -12.99
N ALA A 70 -8.22 23.14 -14.14
CA ALA A 70 -7.46 22.81 -15.35
C ALA A 70 -6.74 24.06 -15.87
N ILE A 71 -5.49 23.88 -16.29
CA ILE A 71 -4.67 24.91 -16.94
C ILE A 71 -4.25 24.32 -18.29
N GLY A 72 -4.88 24.76 -19.37
CA GLY A 72 -4.68 24.14 -20.68
C GLY A 72 -5.25 22.71 -20.76
N GLU A 73 -4.74 21.92 -21.70
CA GLU A 73 -5.29 20.59 -22.00
C GLU A 73 -4.79 19.51 -21.02
N ASP A 74 -3.51 19.55 -20.67
CA ASP A 74 -2.79 18.49 -19.98
C ASP A 74 -2.32 18.84 -18.56
N GLN A 75 -2.49 20.10 -18.11
CA GLN A 75 -2.07 20.55 -16.79
C GLN A 75 -3.24 20.94 -15.89
N ALA A 76 -3.00 20.90 -14.58
CA ALA A 76 -3.95 21.35 -13.58
C ALA A 76 -3.26 21.87 -12.32
N VAL A 77 -4.01 22.55 -11.47
CA VAL A 77 -3.58 22.96 -10.15
C VAL A 77 -4.51 22.37 -9.10
N ILE A 78 -3.94 21.74 -8.08
CA ILE A 78 -4.66 21.26 -6.91
C ILE A 78 -4.93 22.43 -5.98
N ASN A 79 -6.22 22.67 -5.70
CA ASN A 79 -6.69 23.73 -4.82
C ASN A 79 -7.03 23.23 -3.42
N ALA A 80 -7.65 22.05 -3.33
CA ALA A 80 -8.11 21.50 -2.06
C ALA A 80 -8.08 19.97 -2.06
N LEU A 81 -7.91 19.40 -0.86
CA LEU A 81 -8.06 17.98 -0.57
C LEU A 81 -9.46 17.71 -0.04
N ALA A 82 -10.17 16.75 -0.64
CA ALA A 82 -11.44 16.26 -0.10
C ALA A 82 -11.20 15.31 1.09
N PRO A 83 -12.18 15.14 2.00
CA PRO A 83 -12.04 14.24 3.15
C PRO A 83 -11.66 12.82 2.75
N ARG A 84 -10.69 12.24 3.46
CA ARG A 84 -10.25 10.86 3.28
C ARG A 84 -11.15 9.91 4.07
N ARG A 85 -11.60 8.83 3.44
CA ARG A 85 -12.27 7.71 4.13
C ARG A 85 -11.30 6.95 5.04
N ASN A 86 -10.06 6.76 4.58
CA ASN A 86 -8.97 6.17 5.33
C ASN A 86 -7.62 6.64 4.74
N LEU A 87 -6.53 6.39 5.47
CA LEU A 87 -5.19 6.81 5.09
C LEU A 87 -4.16 5.83 5.64
N LEU A 88 -3.46 5.12 4.75
CA LEU A 88 -2.32 4.32 5.16
C LEU A 88 -1.04 5.16 5.18
N ARG A 89 -0.35 5.13 6.32
CA ARG A 89 0.91 5.84 6.54
C ARG A 89 2.00 4.88 6.93
N ARG A 90 3.24 5.32 6.72
CA ARG A 90 4.42 4.72 7.35
C ARG A 90 5.35 5.80 7.85
N SER A 91 6.16 5.47 8.85
CA SER A 91 7.31 6.29 9.23
C SER A 91 8.58 5.73 8.60
N ASP A 92 9.47 6.61 8.19
CA ASP A 92 10.91 6.32 8.15
C ASP A 92 11.62 7.07 9.28
N HIS A 93 12.94 6.94 9.40
CA HIS A 93 13.71 7.56 10.48
C HIS A 93 13.55 9.08 10.60
N PHE A 94 13.13 9.77 9.53
CA PHE A 94 13.11 11.23 9.51
C PHE A 94 11.72 11.81 9.31
N ARG A 95 10.79 11.10 8.63
CA ARG A 95 9.48 11.62 8.27
C ARG A 95 8.40 10.54 8.18
N GLN A 96 7.18 10.98 8.43
CA GLN A 96 5.98 10.24 8.04
C GLN A 96 5.78 10.36 6.52
N LYS A 97 5.41 9.26 5.87
CA LYS A 97 5.09 9.19 4.44
C LYS A 97 3.69 8.63 4.26
N LEU A 98 2.88 9.34 3.48
CA LEU A 98 1.57 8.90 3.05
C LEU A 98 1.74 7.86 1.94
N LEU A 99 1.11 6.68 2.06
CA LEU A 99 1.21 5.63 1.06
C LEU A 99 0.03 5.66 0.09
N ALA A 100 -1.19 5.62 0.62
CA ALA A 100 -2.43 5.70 -0.15
C ALA A 100 -3.59 6.13 0.75
N ALA A 101 -4.62 6.72 0.14
CA ALA A 101 -5.87 7.07 0.78
C ALA A 101 -7.06 6.47 0.02
N ASN A 102 -8.23 6.42 0.66
CA ASN A 102 -9.50 5.99 0.06
C ASN A 102 -9.42 4.57 -0.58
N ILE A 103 -8.66 3.67 0.03
CA ILE A 103 -8.52 2.30 -0.45
C ILE A 103 -9.51 1.36 0.25
N ASP A 104 -9.95 0.31 -0.42
CA ASP A 104 -10.92 -0.64 0.15
C ASP A 104 -10.23 -1.79 0.89
N GLN A 105 -9.00 -2.13 0.49
CA GLN A 105 -8.25 -3.25 1.05
C GLN A 105 -6.77 -3.18 0.75
N ILE A 106 -5.98 -3.92 1.54
CA ILE A 106 -4.53 -4.10 1.36
C ILE A 106 -4.26 -5.57 1.04
N GLY A 107 -3.48 -5.79 -0.02
CA GLY A 107 -2.89 -7.09 -0.36
C GLY A 107 -1.41 -7.08 -0.01
N LEU A 108 -1.02 -7.77 1.06
CA LEU A 108 0.40 -7.94 1.41
C LEU A 108 0.95 -9.16 0.68
N VAL A 109 1.75 -8.91 -0.36
CA VAL A 109 2.37 -9.96 -1.18
C VAL A 109 3.60 -10.52 -0.48
N LEU A 110 3.52 -11.80 -0.13
CA LEU A 110 4.56 -12.60 0.50
C LEU A 110 4.95 -13.76 -0.42
N ALA A 111 6.12 -14.35 -0.20
CA ALA A 111 6.56 -15.56 -0.87
C ALA A 111 7.44 -16.38 0.07
N ALA A 112 7.53 -17.69 -0.17
CA ALA A 112 8.49 -18.54 0.53
C ALA A 112 9.92 -18.37 0.00
N GLU A 113 10.06 -17.96 -1.27
CA GLU A 113 11.38 -17.80 -1.88
C GLU A 113 11.45 -16.52 -2.75
N PRO A 114 12.27 -15.51 -2.39
CA PRO A 114 13.00 -15.45 -1.12
C PRO A 114 12.03 -15.43 0.07
N PRO A 115 12.45 -15.88 1.26
CA PRO A 115 11.58 -15.92 2.43
C PRO A 115 11.10 -14.51 2.79
N PHE A 116 9.83 -14.41 3.14
CA PHE A 116 9.26 -13.13 3.53
C PHE A 116 9.79 -12.67 4.90
N SER A 117 9.91 -11.35 5.07
CA SER A 117 10.18 -10.76 6.38
C SER A 117 8.91 -10.75 7.23
N GLU A 118 8.90 -11.59 8.25
CA GLU A 118 7.82 -11.62 9.23
C GLU A 118 7.69 -10.30 10.01
N PRO A 119 8.79 -9.64 10.48
CA PRO A 119 8.68 -8.31 11.09
C PRO A 119 7.97 -7.29 10.20
N LEU A 120 8.25 -7.29 8.89
CA LEU A 120 7.54 -6.41 7.95
C LEU A 120 6.05 -6.77 7.86
N ALA A 121 5.73 -8.06 7.78
CA ALA A 121 4.34 -8.52 7.67
C ALA A 121 3.51 -8.13 8.90
N VAL A 122 4.07 -8.28 10.09
CA VAL A 122 3.44 -7.84 11.35
C VAL A 122 3.26 -6.32 11.37
N ARG A 123 4.27 -5.54 10.99
CA ARG A 123 4.18 -4.07 10.97
C ARG A 123 3.11 -3.55 10.01
N VAL A 124 3.01 -4.14 8.82
CA VAL A 124 1.94 -3.83 7.86
C VAL A 124 0.58 -4.21 8.43
N SER A 125 0.50 -5.34 9.13
CA SER A 125 -0.72 -5.81 9.79
C SER A 125 -1.20 -4.85 10.88
N VAL A 126 -0.29 -4.37 11.72
CA VAL A 126 -0.58 -3.34 12.72
C VAL A 126 -1.06 -2.05 12.04
N ALA A 127 -0.36 -1.58 11.01
CA ALA A 127 -0.76 -0.36 10.29
C ALA A 127 -2.15 -0.48 9.65
N ALA A 128 -2.46 -1.64 9.07
CA ALA A 128 -3.76 -1.94 8.47
C ALA A 128 -4.87 -1.96 9.52
N SER A 129 -4.63 -2.58 10.68
CA SER A 129 -5.55 -2.61 11.82
C SER A 129 -5.87 -1.20 12.32
N ILE A 130 -4.83 -0.39 12.61
CA ILE A 130 -4.99 1.00 13.07
C ILE A 130 -5.75 1.85 12.04
N SER A 131 -5.46 1.65 10.76
CA SER A 131 -6.11 2.39 9.68
C SER A 131 -7.53 1.87 9.37
N SER A 132 -7.98 0.80 10.05
CA SER A 132 -9.25 0.10 9.79
C SER A 132 -9.41 -0.32 8.33
N ILE A 133 -8.33 -0.81 7.71
CA ILE A 133 -8.32 -1.26 6.32
C ILE A 133 -8.17 -2.79 6.30
N PRO A 134 -9.12 -3.53 5.69
CA PRO A 134 -9.01 -4.97 5.54
C PRO A 134 -7.68 -5.40 4.90
N LEU A 135 -6.98 -6.33 5.54
CA LEU A 135 -5.71 -6.88 5.07
C LEU A 135 -5.88 -8.34 4.66
N THR A 136 -5.32 -8.69 3.51
CA THR A 136 -5.18 -10.07 3.05
C THR A 136 -3.73 -10.36 2.68
N TRP A 137 -3.17 -11.44 3.23
CA TRP A 137 -1.84 -11.92 2.86
C TRP A 137 -1.95 -12.70 1.57
N LEU A 138 -1.28 -12.21 0.52
CA LEU A 138 -1.23 -12.83 -0.78
C LEU A 138 0.04 -13.67 -0.86
N ILE A 139 -0.08 -14.97 -0.60
CA ILE A 139 1.02 -15.93 -0.59
C ILE A 139 1.32 -16.34 -2.04
N ASN A 140 2.22 -15.59 -2.66
CA ASN A 140 2.66 -15.80 -4.03
C ASN A 140 3.70 -16.91 -4.13
N LYS A 141 3.94 -17.39 -5.36
CA LYS A 141 4.85 -18.49 -5.69
C LYS A 141 4.49 -19.78 -4.95
N SER A 142 3.19 -19.99 -4.72
CA SER A 142 2.69 -21.19 -4.03
C SER A 142 2.92 -22.48 -4.83
N ASP A 143 3.34 -22.37 -6.09
CA ASP A 143 3.83 -23.47 -6.92
C ASP A 143 5.14 -24.09 -6.39
N ARG A 144 5.90 -23.36 -5.55
CA ARG A 144 7.13 -23.86 -4.91
C ARG A 144 6.79 -24.62 -3.63
N VAL A 145 6.27 -25.84 -3.81
CA VAL A 145 5.70 -26.66 -2.72
C VAL A 145 6.68 -26.90 -1.57
N GLU A 146 7.94 -27.21 -1.87
CA GLU A 146 8.98 -27.47 -0.85
C GLU A 146 9.25 -26.22 0.00
N ALA A 147 9.53 -25.08 -0.62
CA ALA A 147 9.74 -23.82 0.08
C ALA A 147 8.49 -23.38 0.87
N LEU A 148 7.28 -23.60 0.32
CA LEU A 148 6.04 -23.28 1.01
C LEU A 148 5.87 -24.14 2.28
N ALA A 149 6.25 -25.42 2.23
CA ALA A 149 6.19 -26.31 3.37
C ALA A 149 7.08 -25.83 4.53
N GLU A 150 8.21 -25.18 4.24
CA GLU A 150 9.11 -24.62 5.27
C GLU A 150 8.46 -23.47 6.06
N ILE A 151 7.65 -22.62 5.40
CA ILE A 151 7.00 -21.46 6.04
C ILE A 151 5.58 -21.74 6.55
N GLU A 152 4.96 -22.85 6.15
CA GLU A 152 3.57 -23.19 6.51
C GLU A 152 3.33 -23.24 8.04
N PRO A 153 4.24 -23.72 8.91
CA PRO A 153 4.05 -23.63 10.35
C PRO A 153 3.86 -22.18 10.84
N ARG A 154 4.63 -21.22 10.32
CA ARG A 154 4.43 -19.79 10.62
C ARG A 154 3.09 -19.31 10.05
N LEU A 155 2.75 -19.65 8.80
CA LEU A 155 1.47 -19.25 8.21
C LEU A 155 0.26 -19.80 8.99
N LYS A 156 0.35 -21.03 9.52
CA LYS A 156 -0.69 -21.63 10.37
C LYS A 156 -0.94 -20.82 11.64
N LEU A 157 0.12 -20.35 12.31
CA LEU A 157 0.00 -19.45 13.47
C LEU A 157 -0.76 -18.18 13.08
N TYR A 158 -0.38 -17.51 12.00
CA TYR A 158 -1.09 -16.31 11.55
C TYR A 158 -2.54 -16.61 11.18
N ARG A 159 -2.82 -17.76 10.55
CA ARG A 159 -4.19 -18.16 10.23
C ARG A 159 -5.03 -18.38 11.50
N SER A 160 -4.48 -18.99 12.55
CA SER A 160 -5.20 -19.18 13.83
C SER A 160 -5.46 -17.88 14.57
N LEU A 161 -4.65 -16.84 14.30
CA LEU A 161 -4.88 -15.46 14.78
C LEU A 161 -5.89 -14.68 13.94
N GLY A 162 -6.52 -15.30 12.93
CA GLY A 162 -7.57 -14.69 12.11
C GLY A 162 -7.07 -13.95 10.85
N PHE A 163 -5.79 -14.10 10.48
CA PHE A 163 -5.27 -13.46 9.26
C PHE A 163 -5.83 -14.13 8.00
N SER A 164 -6.44 -13.32 7.13
CA SER A 164 -6.92 -13.78 5.82
C SER A 164 -5.76 -14.01 4.86
N MET A 165 -5.77 -15.16 4.16
CA MET A 165 -4.71 -15.54 3.22
C MET A 165 -5.28 -16.02 1.90
N LEU A 166 -4.64 -15.64 0.79
CA LEU A 166 -4.89 -16.18 -0.54
C LEU A 166 -3.58 -16.72 -1.12
N TYR A 167 -3.60 -17.97 -1.56
CA TYR A 167 -2.45 -18.61 -2.21
C TYR A 167 -2.56 -18.42 -3.72
N LEU A 168 -1.46 -18.05 -4.37
CA LEU A 168 -1.43 -17.81 -5.80
C LEU A 168 -0.04 -18.07 -6.41
N SER A 169 0.00 -18.37 -7.69
CA SER A 169 1.22 -18.42 -8.49
C SER A 169 1.11 -17.45 -9.66
N ALA A 170 1.59 -16.21 -9.49
CA ALA A 170 1.48 -15.20 -10.54
C ALA A 170 2.15 -15.61 -11.87
N ARG A 171 3.09 -16.57 -11.85
CA ARG A 171 3.75 -17.07 -13.06
C ARG A 171 2.96 -18.19 -13.73
N ASN A 172 2.46 -19.15 -12.94
CA ASN A 172 1.91 -20.40 -13.45
C ASN A 172 0.37 -20.40 -13.48
N ASP A 173 -0.28 -19.50 -12.75
CA ASP A 173 -1.72 -19.34 -12.84
C ASP A 173 -2.08 -18.79 -14.23
N LEU A 174 -3.02 -19.47 -14.89
CA LEU A 174 -3.62 -18.97 -16.12
C LEU A 174 -4.28 -17.60 -15.80
N GLN A 175 -4.19 -16.65 -16.73
CA GLN A 175 -4.83 -15.33 -16.55
C GLN A 175 -6.31 -15.47 -16.14
N THR A 176 -7.03 -16.42 -16.74
CA THR A 176 -8.41 -16.74 -16.37
C THR A 176 -8.58 -17.09 -14.89
N VAL A 177 -7.63 -17.79 -14.27
CA VAL A 177 -7.70 -18.18 -12.84
C VAL A 177 -7.36 -16.99 -11.92
N LEU A 178 -6.41 -16.14 -12.31
CA LEU A 178 -6.15 -14.89 -11.56
C LEU A 178 -7.35 -13.93 -11.62
N HIS A 179 -8.13 -13.98 -12.70
CA HIS A 179 -9.24 -13.05 -12.94
C HIS A 179 -10.60 -13.58 -12.45
N THR A 180 -10.81 -14.90 -12.48
CA THR A 180 -12.08 -15.53 -12.06
C THR A 180 -11.99 -16.31 -10.74
N GLY A 181 -10.77 -16.62 -10.27
CA GLY A 181 -10.52 -17.28 -9.00
C GLY A 181 -10.57 -16.33 -7.79
N SER A 182 -10.06 -16.78 -6.66
CA SER A 182 -10.18 -16.07 -5.37
C SER A 182 -9.56 -14.67 -5.38
N LEU A 183 -8.45 -14.47 -6.08
CA LEU A 183 -7.84 -13.15 -6.24
C LEU A 183 -8.75 -12.23 -7.07
N GLY A 184 -9.26 -12.73 -8.19
CA GLY A 184 -10.16 -11.99 -9.06
C GLY A 184 -11.39 -11.49 -8.31
N GLN A 185 -12.06 -12.40 -7.58
CA GLN A 185 -13.18 -12.09 -6.71
C GLN A 185 -12.82 -11.08 -5.61
N TRP A 186 -11.64 -11.22 -5.00
CA TRP A 186 -11.15 -10.28 -3.99
C TRP A 186 -11.02 -8.86 -4.56
N LEU A 187 -10.60 -8.70 -5.82
CA LEU A 187 -10.41 -7.41 -6.50
C LEU A 187 -11.70 -6.76 -7.03
N GLN A 188 -12.80 -7.51 -7.18
CA GLN A 188 -14.01 -7.02 -7.86
C GLN A 188 -14.61 -5.78 -7.19
N GLY A 189 -14.67 -4.67 -7.94
CA GLY A 189 -15.26 -3.39 -7.55
C GLY A 189 -14.49 -2.65 -6.45
N LYS A 190 -13.23 -3.00 -6.21
CA LYS A 190 -12.43 -2.47 -5.09
C LYS A 190 -11.13 -1.85 -5.53
N THR A 191 -10.68 -0.87 -4.75
CA THR A 191 -9.37 -0.24 -4.83
C THR A 191 -8.41 -0.91 -3.86
N SER A 192 -7.43 -1.63 -4.40
CA SER A 192 -6.57 -2.52 -3.63
C SER A 192 -5.13 -2.03 -3.64
N LEU A 193 -4.54 -1.78 -2.47
CA LEU A 193 -3.13 -1.43 -2.35
C LEU A 193 -2.28 -2.69 -2.21
N LEU A 194 -1.30 -2.89 -3.10
CA LEU A 194 -0.35 -3.99 -2.98
C LEU A 194 0.91 -3.55 -2.25
N LEU A 195 1.21 -4.22 -1.13
CA LEU A 195 2.40 -4.01 -0.31
C LEU A 195 3.27 -5.28 -0.32
N GLY A 196 4.55 -5.16 0.01
CA GLY A 196 5.45 -6.30 0.16
C GLY A 196 6.90 -5.96 -0.21
N GLN A 197 7.83 -6.83 0.16
CA GLN A 197 9.26 -6.63 -0.14
C GLN A 197 9.52 -6.70 -1.66
N SER A 198 10.70 -6.21 -2.05
CA SER A 198 11.21 -6.48 -3.41
C SER A 198 11.37 -7.98 -3.60
N GLY A 199 11.10 -8.49 -4.81
CA GLY A 199 11.23 -9.92 -5.14
C GLY A 199 10.04 -10.82 -4.75
N MET A 200 9.06 -10.33 -3.99
CA MET A 200 7.83 -11.08 -3.65
C MET A 200 6.88 -11.29 -4.84
N GLY A 201 7.08 -10.56 -5.94
CA GLY A 201 6.35 -10.75 -7.19
C GLY A 201 5.18 -9.79 -7.43
N LYS A 202 5.07 -8.68 -6.68
CA LYS A 202 4.05 -7.62 -6.90
C LYS A 202 3.96 -7.16 -8.35
N SER A 203 5.09 -6.76 -8.94
CA SER A 203 5.13 -6.28 -10.33
C SER A 203 4.77 -7.37 -11.34
N THR A 204 5.09 -8.64 -11.04
CA THR A 204 4.66 -9.78 -11.88
C THR A 204 3.15 -9.97 -11.80
N LEU A 205 2.57 -9.86 -10.61
CA LEU A 205 1.13 -9.95 -10.39
C LEU A 205 0.39 -8.82 -11.12
N ILE A 206 0.85 -7.58 -10.97
CA ILE A 206 0.24 -6.42 -11.63
C ILE A 206 0.33 -6.54 -13.14
N ASN A 207 1.49 -6.91 -13.71
CA ASN A 207 1.60 -7.07 -15.18
C ASN A 207 0.73 -8.20 -15.73
N ARG A 208 0.35 -9.18 -14.91
CA ARG A 208 -0.60 -10.23 -15.33
C ARG A 208 -2.03 -9.71 -15.36
N LEU A 209 -2.40 -8.90 -14.38
CA LEU A 209 -3.73 -8.33 -14.20
C LEU A 209 -3.98 -7.11 -15.09
N VAL A 210 -2.94 -6.32 -15.34
CA VAL A 210 -2.91 -5.12 -16.17
C VAL A 210 -1.72 -5.24 -17.11
N PRO A 211 -1.87 -5.92 -18.26
CA PRO A 211 -0.78 -6.11 -19.22
C PRO A 211 -0.13 -4.79 -19.69
N GLU A 212 -0.92 -3.72 -19.78
CA GLU A 212 -0.47 -2.38 -20.17
C GLU A 212 0.39 -1.66 -19.10
N ALA A 213 0.47 -2.19 -17.88
CA ALA A 213 1.26 -1.56 -16.80
C ALA A 213 2.78 -1.63 -17.04
N ASP A 214 3.25 -2.63 -17.82
CA ASP A 214 4.64 -2.88 -18.21
C ASP A 214 5.73 -2.65 -17.13
N LEU A 215 5.47 -3.09 -15.90
CA LEU A 215 6.35 -2.82 -14.75
C LEU A 215 7.72 -3.53 -14.81
N LYS A 216 7.91 -4.51 -15.72
CA LYS A 216 9.21 -5.22 -15.87
C LYS A 216 10.23 -4.35 -16.59
N THR A 217 9.77 -3.47 -17.46
CA THR A 217 10.60 -2.56 -18.26
C THR A 217 10.79 -1.22 -17.54
N GLN A 218 10.00 -0.95 -16.50
CA GLN A 218 10.12 0.23 -15.64
C GLN A 218 10.95 0.02 -14.36
N HIS A 219 12.09 -0.68 -14.45
CA HIS A 219 13.27 -0.31 -13.67
C HIS A 219 13.88 1.03 -14.18
N TRP A 220 13.02 1.99 -14.55
CA TRP A 220 13.40 3.28 -15.09
C TRP A 220 13.84 4.22 -13.96
N SER A 221 15.08 4.02 -13.54
CA SER A 221 16.01 5.11 -13.26
C SER A 221 16.18 5.95 -14.54
N ARG A 222 15.17 6.75 -14.93
CA ARG A 222 15.28 7.80 -15.98
C ARG A 222 14.04 8.69 -16.18
N ALA A 223 13.10 8.77 -15.22
CA ALA A 223 11.93 9.64 -15.39
C ALA A 223 12.14 11.11 -14.99
N LEU A 224 13.30 11.46 -14.42
CA LEU A 224 13.76 12.84 -14.29
C LEU A 224 15.25 12.82 -14.55
N ASN A 225 15.77 13.74 -15.35
CA ASN A 225 17.20 13.94 -15.62
C ASN A 225 17.97 14.40 -14.36
N THR A 226 17.90 13.64 -13.27
CA THR A 226 18.65 13.83 -12.04
C THR A 226 19.17 12.46 -11.64
N GLY A 227 20.37 12.14 -12.12
CA GLY A 227 21.12 10.99 -11.60
C GLY A 227 21.20 11.04 -10.08
N LYS A 228 21.23 9.86 -9.46
CA LYS A 228 21.19 9.56 -8.03
C LYS A 228 19.80 9.69 -7.38
N HIS A 229 19.25 8.51 -7.08
CA HIS A 229 18.07 8.15 -6.28
C HIS A 229 16.90 7.61 -7.12
N THR A 230 16.84 6.28 -7.21
CA THR A 230 15.70 5.49 -7.71
C THR A 230 14.51 5.71 -6.79
N THR A 231 13.81 6.83 -6.95
CA THR A 231 12.64 7.12 -6.12
C THR A 231 11.51 6.28 -6.69
N SER A 232 11.11 5.25 -5.95
CA SER A 232 9.99 4.40 -6.32
C SER A 232 8.69 5.13 -5.95
N PHE A 233 7.75 5.26 -6.89
CA PHE A 233 6.48 5.96 -6.69
C PHE A 233 5.32 4.97 -6.67
N SER A 234 4.25 5.33 -5.96
CA SER A 234 2.99 4.59 -6.03
C SER A 234 2.21 5.01 -7.27
N LYS A 235 1.58 4.06 -7.95
CA LYS A 235 0.74 4.30 -9.13
C LYS A 235 -0.52 3.44 -9.07
N CYS A 236 -1.66 4.03 -9.38
CA CYS A 236 -2.95 3.39 -9.50
C CYS A 236 -3.21 2.97 -10.94
N PHE A 237 -3.66 1.74 -11.12
CA PHE A 237 -4.05 1.15 -12.39
C PHE A 237 -5.50 0.68 -12.28
N ASP A 238 -6.29 0.94 -13.33
CA ASP A 238 -7.60 0.32 -13.45
C ASP A 238 -7.45 -1.10 -13.98
N LEU A 239 -8.27 -2.01 -13.46
CA LEU A 239 -8.33 -3.38 -13.97
C LEU A 239 -9.19 -3.44 -15.24
N PRO A 240 -8.88 -4.37 -16.18
CA PRO A 240 -9.56 -4.44 -17.48
C PRO A 240 -11.08 -4.58 -17.36
N VAL A 241 -11.80 -3.70 -18.07
CA VAL A 241 -13.27 -3.75 -18.17
C VAL A 241 -13.68 -4.99 -18.96
N GLY A 242 -14.70 -5.70 -18.48
CA GLY A 242 -15.19 -6.96 -19.05
C GLY A 242 -14.76 -8.19 -18.26
N GLU A 243 -13.63 -8.09 -17.55
CA GLU A 243 -13.14 -9.13 -16.62
C GLU A 243 -13.36 -8.70 -15.16
N PHE A 244 -13.26 -7.39 -14.91
CA PHE A 244 -13.51 -6.78 -13.61
C PHE A 244 -14.63 -5.74 -13.69
N LYS A 245 -15.37 -5.59 -12.58
CA LYS A 245 -16.39 -4.54 -12.43
C LYS A 245 -15.74 -3.15 -12.55
N PRO A 246 -16.45 -2.14 -13.09
CA PRO A 246 -15.98 -0.76 -13.03
C PRO A 246 -15.58 -0.35 -11.61
N GLY A 247 -14.46 0.37 -11.48
CA GLY A 247 -13.90 0.77 -10.18
C GLY A 247 -12.98 -0.26 -9.52
N SER A 248 -12.78 -1.43 -10.13
CA SER A 248 -11.73 -2.37 -9.70
C SER A 248 -10.36 -1.80 -10.05
N ARG A 249 -9.52 -1.56 -9.04
CA ARG A 249 -8.25 -0.83 -9.17
C ARG A 249 -7.16 -1.45 -8.32
N ILE A 250 -5.93 -1.36 -8.80
CA ILE A 250 -4.74 -1.77 -8.05
C ILE A 250 -3.78 -0.60 -7.94
N ILE A 251 -3.34 -0.33 -6.72
CA ILE A 251 -2.26 0.61 -6.44
C ILE A 251 -0.98 -0.20 -6.23
N ASP A 252 -0.01 -0.01 -7.11
CA ASP A 252 1.35 -0.48 -6.90
C ASP A 252 2.05 0.42 -5.90
N SER A 253 2.88 -0.20 -5.06
CA SER A 253 3.75 0.51 -4.15
C SER A 253 5.19 -0.01 -4.25
N PRO A 254 6.17 0.85 -3.96
CA PRO A 254 7.56 0.43 -3.86
C PRO A 254 7.75 -0.80 -2.96
N GLY A 255 8.72 -1.65 -3.30
CA GLY A 255 9.19 -2.66 -2.36
C GLY A 255 9.71 -2.00 -1.08
N PHE A 256 9.16 -2.37 0.08
CA PHE A 256 9.62 -1.86 1.37
C PHE A 256 10.57 -2.85 2.01
N GLN A 257 11.73 -2.37 2.47
CA GLN A 257 12.60 -3.14 3.38
C GLN A 257 12.23 -2.89 4.85
N GLN A 258 11.68 -1.72 5.15
CA GLN A 258 11.26 -1.31 6.49
C GLN A 258 9.92 -0.58 6.43
N PHE A 259 9.10 -0.80 7.47
CA PHE A 259 7.79 -0.16 7.67
C PHE A 259 7.71 0.35 9.12
N GLY A 260 8.07 1.62 9.33
CA GLY A 260 8.07 2.22 10.66
C GLY A 260 6.67 2.62 11.12
N LEU A 261 6.44 2.51 12.42
CA LEU A 261 5.18 2.82 13.10
C LEU A 261 5.33 3.90 14.17
N VAL A 262 6.39 4.71 14.10
CA VAL A 262 6.69 5.78 15.08
C VAL A 262 5.53 6.77 15.26
N HIS A 263 4.68 6.93 14.24
CA HIS A 263 3.53 7.82 14.27
C HIS A 263 2.31 7.26 15.02
N CYS A 264 2.29 5.97 15.32
CA CYS A 264 1.22 5.32 16.06
C CYS A 264 1.49 5.47 17.56
N SER A 265 0.46 5.51 18.38
CA SER A 265 0.61 5.36 19.83
C SER A 265 0.92 3.91 20.19
N ARG A 266 1.56 3.72 21.33
CA ARG A 266 1.80 2.40 21.91
C ARG A 266 0.50 1.62 22.12
N SER A 267 -0.55 2.28 22.61
CA SER A 267 -1.85 1.65 22.83
C SER A 267 -2.46 1.15 21.53
N GLU A 268 -2.41 1.93 20.44
CA GLU A 268 -2.89 1.50 19.12
C GLU A 268 -2.13 0.26 18.63
N ILE A 269 -0.81 0.21 18.84
CA ILE A 269 0.00 -0.95 18.48
C ILE A 269 -0.40 -2.18 19.31
N GLU A 270 -0.52 -2.06 20.63
CA GLU A 270 -0.90 -3.16 21.52
C GLU A 270 -2.28 -3.73 21.17
N HIS A 271 -3.27 -2.87 20.86
CA HIS A 271 -4.60 -3.31 20.43
C HIS A 271 -4.63 -3.92 19.03
N SER A 272 -3.55 -3.81 18.26
CA SER A 272 -3.44 -4.39 16.92
C SER A 272 -2.90 -5.82 16.91
N PHE A 273 -2.55 -6.39 18.08
CA PHE A 273 -2.19 -7.80 18.22
C PHE A 273 -3.43 -8.59 18.68
N PRO A 274 -4.05 -9.41 17.80
CA PRO A 274 -5.31 -10.09 18.12
C PRO A 274 -5.25 -10.93 19.39
N GLU A 275 -4.13 -11.64 19.61
CA GLU A 275 -3.91 -12.49 20.78
C GLU A 275 -3.74 -11.73 22.10
N TRP A 276 -3.63 -10.40 22.06
CA TRP A 276 -3.52 -9.55 23.25
C TRP A 276 -4.88 -9.05 23.72
N ALA A 277 -5.88 -9.00 22.84
CA ALA A 277 -7.16 -8.32 23.08
C ALA A 277 -7.83 -8.74 24.39
N GLU A 278 -7.87 -10.04 24.70
CA GLU A 278 -8.48 -10.57 25.92
C GLU A 278 -7.64 -10.31 27.18
N ARG A 279 -6.34 -9.97 27.05
CA ARG A 279 -5.38 -9.87 28.15
C ARG A 279 -5.03 -8.41 28.50
N LEU A 280 -5.29 -7.48 27.60
CA LEU A 280 -5.10 -6.05 27.84
C LEU A 280 -5.98 -5.60 29.02
N GLY A 281 -5.40 -4.84 29.94
CA GLY A 281 -6.07 -4.41 31.18
C GLY A 281 -6.14 -5.47 32.30
N GLN A 282 -5.74 -6.72 32.06
CA GLN A 282 -5.75 -7.79 33.08
C GLN A 282 -4.44 -7.88 33.89
N CYS A 283 -3.50 -6.95 33.68
CA CYS A 283 -2.26 -6.91 34.46
C CYS A 283 -2.52 -6.46 35.90
N LYS A 284 -1.68 -6.93 36.83
CA LYS A 284 -1.72 -6.50 38.24
C LYS A 284 -1.62 -4.98 38.42
N TYR A 285 -0.85 -4.31 37.55
CA TYR A 285 -0.65 -2.86 37.59
C TYR A 285 -1.27 -2.21 36.35
N HIS A 286 -1.96 -1.08 36.55
CA HIS A 286 -2.65 -0.34 35.50
C HIS A 286 -1.69 0.30 34.46
N ASN A 287 -0.44 0.58 34.86
CA ASN A 287 0.60 1.19 34.02
C ASN A 287 1.66 0.16 33.55
N CYS A 288 1.28 -1.12 33.50
CA CYS A 288 2.16 -2.19 33.04
C CYS A 288 2.66 -1.91 31.62
N LYS A 289 3.98 -1.96 31.42
CA LYS A 289 4.61 -1.84 30.10
C LYS A 289 4.82 -3.21 29.44
N HIS A 290 4.26 -4.29 29.99
CA HIS A 290 4.34 -5.63 29.44
C HIS A 290 5.76 -6.18 29.19
N LEU A 291 6.79 -5.59 29.81
CA LEU A 291 8.19 -5.95 29.58
C LEU A 291 8.71 -6.96 30.61
N GLN A 292 8.75 -6.55 31.88
CA GLN A 292 9.34 -7.34 32.97
C GLN A 292 8.50 -7.25 34.26
N GLU A 293 7.37 -6.56 34.22
CA GLU A 293 6.56 -6.30 35.40
C GLU A 293 5.98 -7.58 36.00
N PRO A 294 6.06 -7.74 37.34
CA PRO A 294 5.48 -8.90 38.00
C PRO A 294 3.94 -8.85 37.92
N GLY A 295 3.31 -9.99 37.59
CA GLY A 295 1.86 -10.06 37.40
C GLY A 295 1.36 -9.46 36.08
N CYS A 296 2.23 -9.36 35.07
CA CYS A 296 1.82 -9.01 33.71
C CYS A 296 1.09 -10.19 33.02
N ALA A 297 -0.14 -9.96 32.56
CA ALA A 297 -0.96 -10.96 31.87
C ALA A 297 -0.34 -11.38 30.52
N ILE A 298 0.28 -10.45 29.79
CA ILE A 298 0.97 -10.73 28.53
C ILE A 298 2.18 -11.65 28.76
N GLN A 299 3.01 -11.37 29.78
CA GLN A 299 4.16 -12.20 30.13
C GLN A 299 3.75 -13.59 30.61
N LEU A 300 2.62 -13.70 31.33
CA LEU A 300 2.07 -14.98 31.73
C LEU A 300 1.63 -15.81 30.51
N ALA A 301 0.92 -15.19 29.58
CA ALA A 301 0.46 -15.84 28.35
C ALA A 301 1.61 -16.31 27.45
N ILE A 302 2.72 -15.56 27.38
CA ILE A 302 3.95 -16.00 26.71
C ILE A 302 4.51 -17.26 27.36
N LYS A 303 4.56 -17.32 28.71
CA LYS A 303 5.03 -18.51 29.45
C LYS A 303 4.11 -19.73 29.28
N GLN A 304 2.86 -19.51 28.88
CA GLN A 304 1.87 -20.55 28.62
C GLN A 304 1.76 -20.92 27.14
N ASP A 305 2.66 -20.39 26.27
CA ASP A 305 2.65 -20.57 24.82
C ASP A 305 1.35 -20.09 24.13
N GLU A 306 0.59 -19.21 24.77
CA GLU A 306 -0.62 -18.59 24.22
C GLU A 306 -0.29 -17.37 23.34
N ILE A 307 0.87 -16.74 23.57
CA ILE A 307 1.43 -15.67 22.75
C ILE A 307 2.79 -16.14 22.20
N ASP A 308 2.92 -16.12 20.88
CA ASP A 308 4.17 -16.47 20.20
C ASP A 308 5.30 -15.50 20.59
N LEU A 309 6.41 -16.06 21.09
CA LEU A 309 7.56 -15.29 21.58
C LEU A 309 8.17 -14.40 20.49
N HIS A 310 8.19 -14.86 19.24
CA HIS A 310 8.74 -14.08 18.13
C HIS A 310 7.85 -12.89 17.79
N ARG A 311 6.53 -13.05 17.82
CA ARG A 311 5.58 -11.93 17.69
C ARG A 311 5.71 -10.91 18.82
N TYR A 312 5.90 -11.37 20.05
CA TYR A 312 6.21 -10.49 21.18
C TYR A 312 7.53 -9.72 20.97
N ALA A 313 8.58 -10.38 20.46
CA ALA A 313 9.84 -9.72 20.14
C ALA A 313 9.68 -8.64 19.06
N ILE A 314 8.89 -8.90 18.00
CA ILE A 314 8.57 -7.89 16.98
C ILE A 314 7.84 -6.69 17.60
N TRP A 315 6.90 -6.93 18.52
CA TRP A 315 6.25 -5.85 19.27
C TRP A 315 7.26 -5.02 20.08
N GLN A 316 8.21 -5.66 20.77
CA GLN A 316 9.26 -4.96 21.50
C GLN A 316 10.11 -4.09 20.57
N ASP A 317 10.50 -4.61 19.41
CA ASP A 317 11.25 -3.86 18.39
C ASP A 317 10.48 -2.63 17.93
N ILE A 318 9.18 -2.79 17.64
CA ILE A 318 8.32 -1.67 17.24
C ILE A 318 8.31 -0.60 18.34
N VAL A 319 8.02 -0.96 19.59
CA VAL A 319 7.90 0.00 20.71
C VAL A 319 9.25 0.65 21.05
N ASN A 320 10.35 -0.07 20.94
CA ASN A 320 11.70 0.48 21.15
C ASN A 320 12.07 1.53 20.10
N GLU A 321 11.71 1.29 18.82
CA GLU A 321 11.89 2.29 17.76
C GLU A 321 11.10 3.58 18.04
N GLN A 322 9.90 3.47 18.63
CA GLN A 322 9.12 4.65 19.00
C GLN A 322 9.81 5.49 20.07
N ALA A 323 10.45 4.83 21.06
CA ALA A 323 11.18 5.51 22.12
C ALA A 323 12.45 6.21 21.62
N GLN A 324 13.06 5.70 20.55
CA GLN A 324 14.26 6.30 19.93
C GLN A 324 13.94 7.39 18.90
N GLY A 325 12.73 7.37 18.34
CA GLY A 325 12.26 8.35 17.36
C GLY A 325 11.43 9.50 17.93
N ALA A 326 11.24 9.55 19.26
CA ALA A 326 10.53 10.59 20.00
C ALA A 326 11.46 11.69 20.51
#